data_AF-A0A1Z4QWA5-F1
#
_entry.id   AF-A0A1Z4QWA5-F1
#
_cell.length_a   1.000
_cell.length_b   1.000
_cell.length_c   1.000
_cell.angle_alpha   90.00
_cell.angle_beta   90.00
_cell.angle_gamma   90.00
#
_symmetry.space_group_name_H-M   'P 1'
#
loop_
_entity.id
_entity.type
_entity.pdbx_description
1 polymer ?
#
loop_
_entity_poly.entity_id
_entity_poly.type
_entity_poly.pdbx_seq_one_letter_code
_entity_poly.pdbx_strand_id
1 'polypeptide(L)'
;MIHHISIPAKNPLHVAEVLAELFNTGYFAPFPSNPGSYVAFTGDEHGTLIEVYPLGTEMIPGEDNKPIQFQHQKASNHFIATHAAISIPLEQAQVESIAQRDAIAVTLKSLSFGWKMRFY
;
A
#
# COMPACT_ATOMS: atom_id res chain seq x y z
N MET A 1 11.13 14.83 -4.09
CA MET A 1 9.89 14.56 -3.33
C MET A 1 9.32 13.25 -3.84
N ILE A 2 8.89 12.36 -2.95
CA ILE A 2 8.22 11.10 -3.31
C ILE A 2 6.74 11.31 -3.06
N HIS A 3 5.91 11.18 -4.10
CA HIS A 3 4.47 11.42 -3.99
C HIS A 3 3.66 10.16 -3.72
N HIS A 4 4.18 8.99 -4.10
CA HIS A 4 3.49 7.74 -3.88
C HIS A 4 4.43 6.55 -3.90
N ILE A 5 3.91 5.47 -3.37
CA ILE A 5 4.40 4.11 -3.60
C ILE A 5 3.22 3.25 -4.07
N SER A 6 3.53 2.19 -4.82
CA SER A 6 2.54 1.25 -5.33
C SER A 6 2.73 -0.11 -4.67
N ILE A 7 1.64 -0.73 -4.21
CA ILE A 7 1.66 -2.06 -3.58
C ILE A 7 0.63 -3.00 -4.21
N PRO A 8 0.91 -4.31 -4.29
CA PRO A 8 -0.06 -5.29 -4.75
C PRO A 8 -0.97 -5.79 -3.60
N ALA A 9 -2.23 -6.07 -3.90
CA ALA A 9 -3.19 -6.65 -2.97
C ALA A 9 -4.16 -7.63 -3.67
N LYS A 10 -4.57 -8.69 -2.95
CA LYS A 10 -5.63 -9.60 -3.44
C LYS A 10 -7.00 -8.92 -3.52
N ASN A 11 -7.27 -7.99 -2.60
CA ASN A 11 -8.47 -7.17 -2.58
C ASN A 11 -8.06 -5.69 -2.48
N PRO A 12 -7.77 -5.02 -3.61
CA PRO A 12 -7.29 -3.64 -3.62
C PRO A 12 -8.23 -2.63 -2.97
N LEU A 13 -9.55 -2.81 -3.15
CA LEU A 13 -10.56 -1.96 -2.52
C LEU A 13 -10.44 -1.99 -1.00
N HIS A 14 -10.50 -3.19 -0.44
CA HIS A 14 -10.43 -3.37 1.01
C HIS A 14 -9.12 -2.85 1.61
N VAL A 15 -7.99 -3.09 0.93
CA VAL A 15 -6.70 -2.57 1.39
C VAL A 15 -6.67 -1.03 1.33
N ALA A 16 -7.23 -0.41 0.30
CA ALA A 16 -7.32 1.05 0.22
C ALA A 16 -8.23 1.65 1.30
N GLU A 17 -9.34 0.99 1.63
CA GLU A 17 -10.22 1.35 2.76
C GLU A 17 -9.45 1.35 4.09
N VAL A 18 -8.75 0.26 4.38
CA VAL A 18 -7.95 0.13 5.62
C VAL A 18 -6.85 1.18 5.67
N LEU A 19 -6.15 1.42 4.56
CA LEU A 19 -5.10 2.45 4.48
C LEU A 19 -5.66 3.85 4.75
N ALA A 20 -6.82 4.18 4.18
CA ALA A 20 -7.46 5.47 4.39
C ALA A 20 -7.91 5.67 5.85
N GLU A 21 -8.35 4.60 6.52
CA GLU A 21 -8.63 4.63 7.96
C GLU A 21 -7.34 4.80 8.78
N LEU A 22 -6.27 4.08 8.44
CA LEU A 22 -4.96 4.22 9.10
C LEU A 22 -4.38 5.64 8.95
N PHE A 23 -4.62 6.30 7.81
CA PHE A 23 -4.23 7.69 7.60
C PHE A 23 -5.17 8.70 8.29
N ASN A 24 -6.25 8.24 8.92
CA ASN A 24 -7.28 9.08 9.53
C ASN A 24 -7.90 10.08 8.53
N THR A 25 -7.91 9.75 7.25
CA THR A 25 -8.56 10.56 6.20
C THR A 25 -9.92 10.00 5.82
N GLY A 26 -10.08 8.68 5.91
CA GLY A 26 -11.23 7.96 5.35
C GLY A 26 -11.36 8.13 3.83
N TYR A 27 -10.35 8.71 3.17
CA TYR A 27 -10.40 9.05 1.76
C TYR A 27 -9.57 8.10 0.91
N PHE A 28 -10.27 7.30 0.12
CA PHE A 28 -9.74 6.46 -0.95
C PHE A 28 -10.62 6.60 -2.19
N ALA A 29 -10.06 6.29 -3.37
CA ALA A 29 -10.78 6.40 -4.63
C ALA A 29 -10.34 5.31 -5.63
N PRO A 30 -11.17 4.92 -6.61
CA PRO A 30 -10.74 4.10 -7.73
C PRO A 30 -9.60 4.78 -8.50
N PHE A 31 -8.63 3.99 -8.97
CA PHE A 31 -7.53 4.48 -9.79
C PHE A 31 -7.81 4.20 -11.28
N PRO A 32 -8.18 5.21 -12.08
CA PRO A 32 -8.68 4.99 -13.43
C PRO A 32 -7.62 4.44 -14.40
N SER A 33 -6.34 4.63 -14.12
CA SER A 33 -5.26 4.19 -15.00
C SER A 33 -5.10 2.65 -15.05
N ASN A 34 -5.59 1.93 -14.03
CA ASN A 34 -5.60 0.47 -14.03
C ASN A 34 -6.89 -0.09 -13.39
N PRO A 35 -7.76 -0.77 -14.15
CA PRO A 35 -9.01 -1.33 -13.62
C PRO A 35 -8.80 -2.22 -12.40
N GLY A 36 -9.63 -2.03 -11.38
CA GLY A 36 -9.54 -2.77 -10.12
C GLY A 36 -8.48 -2.25 -9.15
N SER A 37 -7.73 -1.21 -9.50
CA SER A 37 -6.84 -0.50 -8.58
C SER A 37 -7.55 0.63 -7.84
N TYR A 38 -7.00 0.99 -6.69
CA TYR A 38 -7.48 2.07 -5.83
C TYR A 38 -6.31 2.89 -5.31
N VAL A 39 -6.58 4.09 -4.84
CA VAL A 39 -5.62 4.95 -4.14
C VAL A 39 -6.16 5.30 -2.75
N ALA A 40 -5.27 5.34 -1.76
CA ALA A 40 -5.56 5.85 -0.42
C ALA A 40 -4.72 7.10 -0.15
N PHE A 41 -5.35 8.19 0.29
CA PHE A 41 -4.69 9.48 0.49
C PHE A 41 -4.24 9.65 1.93
N THR A 42 -3.01 10.13 2.13
CA THR A 42 -2.48 10.41 3.48
C THR A 42 -3.06 11.69 4.07
N GLY A 43 -3.54 12.61 3.23
CA GLY A 43 -4.08 13.90 3.65
C GLY A 43 -3.01 14.92 4.09
N ASP A 44 -1.73 14.66 3.78
CA ASP A 44 -0.64 15.60 4.04
C ASP A 44 -0.62 16.78 3.05
N GLU A 45 0.22 17.78 3.35
CA GLU A 45 0.39 18.98 2.52
C GLU A 45 1.05 18.72 1.15
N HIS A 46 1.60 17.52 0.94
CA HIS A 46 2.31 17.15 -0.28
C HIS A 46 1.44 16.34 -1.27
N GLY A 47 0.22 15.98 -0.85
CA GLY A 47 -0.68 15.14 -1.63
C GLY A 47 -0.17 13.71 -1.77
N THR A 48 0.50 13.18 -0.73
CA THR A 48 1.00 11.79 -0.77
C THR A 48 -0.15 10.78 -0.82
N LEU A 49 0.06 9.70 -1.56
CA LEU A 49 -0.90 8.60 -1.64
C LEU A 49 -0.21 7.24 -1.75
N ILE A 50 -0.98 6.19 -1.47
CA ILE A 50 -0.59 4.82 -1.79
C ILE A 50 -1.49 4.31 -2.90
N GLU A 51 -0.89 3.81 -3.97
CA GLU A 51 -1.59 3.10 -5.02
C GLU A 51 -1.65 1.61 -4.68
N VAL A 52 -2.83 1.03 -4.75
CA VAL A 52 -3.08 -0.38 -4.46
C VAL A 52 -3.56 -1.07 -5.72
N TYR A 53 -2.76 -1.99 -6.23
CA TYR A 53 -3.02 -2.71 -7.48
C TYR A 53 -3.48 -4.16 -7.21
N PRO A 54 -4.27 -4.76 -8.11
CA PRO A 54 -4.50 -6.20 -8.09
C PRO A 54 -3.18 -6.98 -8.04
N LEU A 55 -3.09 -7.96 -7.15
CA LEU A 55 -1.94 -8.86 -7.05
C LEU A 55 -1.62 -9.47 -8.42
N GLY A 56 -0.34 -9.43 -8.83
CA GLY A 56 0.09 -9.87 -10.16
C GLY A 56 0.13 -8.75 -11.21
N THR A 57 -0.31 -7.53 -10.87
CA THR A 57 -0.09 -6.36 -11.73
C THR A 57 1.40 -6.03 -11.78
N GLU A 58 1.92 -5.93 -13.00
CA GLU A 58 3.27 -5.50 -13.29
C GLU A 58 3.22 -4.24 -14.15
N MET A 59 4.08 -3.30 -13.81
CA MET A 59 4.28 -2.06 -14.54
C MET A 59 5.52 -2.22 -15.40
N ILE A 60 5.34 -2.16 -16.71
CA ILE A 60 6.44 -2.24 -17.68
C ILE A 60 6.59 -0.90 -18.41
N PRO A 61 7.78 -0.61 -18.97
CA PRO A 61 7.97 0.59 -19.78
C PRO A 61 6.88 0.74 -20.84
N GLY A 62 6.36 1.96 -20.96
CA GLY A 62 5.36 2.25 -21.97
C GLY A 62 5.94 2.35 -23.38
N GLU A 63 5.05 2.29 -24.36
CA GLU A 63 5.35 2.49 -25.79
C GLU A 63 4.61 3.73 -26.30
N ASP A 64 5.20 4.40 -27.29
CA ASP A 64 4.68 5.63 -27.91
C ASP A 64 4.34 6.74 -26.89
N ASN A 65 3.09 7.18 -26.86
CA ASN A 65 2.59 8.25 -25.99
C ASN A 65 2.16 7.75 -24.61
N LYS A 66 2.34 6.46 -24.29
CA LYS A 66 2.02 5.92 -22.97
C LYS A 66 3.32 5.84 -22.16
N PRO A 67 3.41 6.48 -20.98
CA PRO A 67 4.61 6.40 -20.15
C PRO A 67 4.77 5.02 -19.49
N ILE A 68 3.66 4.30 -19.32
CA ILE A 68 3.60 3.02 -18.60
C ILE A 68 2.58 2.09 -19.26
N GLN A 69 2.85 0.79 -19.19
CA GLN A 69 1.91 -0.26 -19.54
C GLN A 69 1.71 -1.18 -18.34
N PHE A 70 0.48 -1.68 -18.19
CA PHE A 70 0.14 -2.65 -17.16
C PHE A 70 -0.03 -4.02 -17.79
N GLN A 71 0.60 -5.02 -17.19
CA GLN A 71 0.34 -6.42 -17.49
C GLN A 71 -0.04 -7.16 -16.22
N HIS A 72 -0.71 -8.30 -16.34
CA HIS A 72 -1.16 -9.08 -15.20
C HIS A 72 -0.68 -10.52 -15.28
N GLN A 73 0.13 -10.93 -14.30
CA GLN A 73 0.61 -12.29 -14.16
C GLN A 73 -0.35 -13.13 -13.32
N LYS A 74 -0.86 -14.22 -13.90
CA LYS A 74 -1.71 -15.18 -13.16
C LYS A 74 -0.94 -15.93 -12.06
N ALA A 75 0.35 -16.15 -12.24
CA ALA A 75 1.22 -16.83 -11.29
C ALA A 75 2.08 -15.81 -10.52
N SER A 76 1.46 -15.06 -9.62
CA SER A 76 2.16 -14.10 -8.77
C SER A 76 2.61 -14.73 -7.45
N ASN A 77 3.84 -14.44 -7.01
CA ASN A 77 4.30 -14.79 -5.67
C ASN A 77 3.59 -13.92 -4.61
N HIS A 78 3.25 -14.49 -3.45
CA HIS A 78 2.69 -13.74 -2.31
C HIS A 78 3.76 -12.96 -1.54
N PHE A 79 5.04 -13.32 -1.70
CA PHE A 79 6.16 -12.58 -1.14
C PHE A 79 6.54 -11.41 -2.04
N ILE A 80 6.76 -10.24 -1.44
CA ILE A 80 7.19 -9.03 -2.14
C ILE A 80 8.55 -8.56 -1.62
N ALA A 81 9.35 -7.92 -2.48
CA ALA A 81 10.66 -7.37 -2.12
C ALA A 81 10.57 -5.98 -1.46
N THR A 82 9.40 -5.34 -1.52
CA THR A 82 9.19 -3.97 -1.07
C THR A 82 8.65 -3.95 0.36
N HIS A 83 9.22 -3.07 1.18
CA HIS A 83 8.66 -2.70 2.49
C HIS A 83 8.68 -1.17 2.61
N ALA A 84 7.75 -0.62 3.38
CA ALA A 84 7.68 0.80 3.67
C ALA A 84 7.39 1.01 5.16
N ALA A 85 8.03 2.02 5.74
CA ALA A 85 7.69 2.54 7.06
C ALA A 85 7.03 3.90 6.85
N ILE A 86 5.79 4.05 7.31
CA ILE A 86 4.97 5.22 7.02
C ILE A 86 4.44 5.76 8.35
N SER A 87 4.66 7.04 8.59
CA SER A 87 4.09 7.73 9.75
C SER A 87 2.60 7.93 9.54
N ILE A 88 1.82 7.63 10.57
CA ILE A 88 0.37 7.79 10.59
C ILE A 88 -0.05 8.57 11.85
N PRO A 89 -1.19 9.26 11.83
CA PRO A 89 -1.64 10.08 12.97
C PRO A 89 -2.33 9.26 14.07
N LEU A 90 -2.52 7.95 13.87
CA LEU A 90 -3.23 7.09 14.83
C LEU A 90 -2.32 6.59 15.95
N GLU A 91 -2.90 6.46 17.13
CA GLU A 91 -2.29 5.82 18.28
C GLU A 91 -2.25 4.29 18.13
N GLN A 92 -1.32 3.64 18.83
CA GLN A 92 -1.11 2.20 18.76
C GLN A 92 -2.39 1.37 18.96
N ALA A 93 -3.21 1.72 19.95
CA ALA A 93 -4.45 0.99 20.25
C ALA A 93 -5.48 1.06 19.11
N GLN A 94 -5.51 2.17 18.36
CA GLN A 94 -6.39 2.32 17.20
C GLN A 94 -5.92 1.43 16.04
N VAL A 95 -4.60 1.38 15.81
CA VAL A 95 -3.98 0.50 14.80
C VAL A 95 -4.26 -0.96 15.13
N GLU A 96 -4.15 -1.36 16.40
CA GLU A 96 -4.47 -2.72 16.86
C GLU A 96 -5.93 -3.09 16.62
N SER A 97 -6.86 -2.18 16.92
CA SER A 97 -8.29 -2.38 16.68
C SER A 97 -8.59 -2.62 15.20
N ILE A 98 -8.00 -1.81 14.31
CA ILE A 98 -8.14 -1.96 12.85
C ILE A 98 -7.59 -3.32 12.41
N ALA A 99 -6.37 -3.65 12.85
CA ALA A 99 -5.72 -4.89 12.49
C ALA A 99 -6.48 -6.14 12.94
N GLN A 100 -7.03 -6.12 14.16
CA GLN A 100 -7.83 -7.23 14.68
C GLN A 100 -9.11 -7.42 13.88
N ARG A 101 -9.80 -6.32 13.52
CA ARG A 101 -11.03 -6.36 12.72
C ARG A 101 -10.79 -6.94 11.34
N ASP A 102 -9.71 -6.53 10.67
CA ASP A 102 -9.41 -6.90 9.29
C ASP A 102 -8.47 -8.11 9.16
N ALA A 103 -8.22 -8.81 10.28
CA ALA A 103 -7.34 -9.98 10.36
C ALA A 103 -5.92 -9.73 9.79
N ILE A 104 -5.41 -8.50 9.96
CA ILE A 104 -4.07 -8.10 9.52
C ILE A 104 -3.07 -8.50 10.62
N ALA A 105 -2.04 -9.25 10.23
CA ALA A 105 -0.96 -9.59 11.14
C ALA A 105 -0.15 -8.32 11.47
N VAL A 106 -0.27 -7.83 12.70
CA VAL A 106 0.53 -6.71 13.21
C VAL A 106 1.59 -7.23 14.18
N THR A 107 2.84 -6.87 13.93
CA THR A 107 3.94 -7.07 14.89
C THR A 107 4.39 -5.70 15.38
N LEU A 108 4.03 -5.37 16.62
CA LEU A 108 4.50 -4.15 17.25
C LEU A 108 5.87 -4.43 17.86
N LYS A 109 6.89 -3.79 17.30
CA LYS A 109 8.15 -3.62 18.00
C LYS A 109 8.07 -2.26 18.68
N SER A 110 8.14 -2.23 20.01
CA SER A 110 8.58 -1.00 20.67
C SER A 110 9.89 -0.60 19.98
N LEU A 111 10.01 0.66 19.57
CA LEU A 111 11.20 1.19 18.90
C LEU A 111 12.40 1.24 19.90
N SER A 112 12.78 0.09 20.45
CA SER A 112 14.14 -0.19 20.84
C SER A 112 14.87 -0.56 19.54
N PHE A 113 15.48 0.45 18.92
CA PHE A 113 16.21 0.33 17.66
C PHE A 113 17.19 -0.87 17.71
N GLY A 114 16.89 -1.89 16.90
CA GLY A 114 17.68 -3.11 16.79
C GLY A 114 17.44 -3.76 15.44
N TRP A 115 17.99 -3.18 14.38
CA TRP A 115 17.96 -3.76 13.04
C TRP A 115 18.80 -5.03 13.05
N LYS A 116 18.16 -6.20 13.10
CA LYS A 116 18.74 -7.45 12.59
C LYS A 116 17.92 -7.90 11.40
N MET A 117 18.25 -7.38 10.22
CA MET A 117 17.99 -8.10 8.98
C MET A 117 19.22 -8.98 8.72
N ARG A 118 19.04 -10.30 8.82
CA ARG A 118 19.97 -11.26 8.25
C ARG A 118 19.39 -11.69 6.91
N PHE A 119 20.01 -11.26 5.83
CA PHE A 119 19.87 -11.94 4.55
C PHE A 119 20.92 -13.06 4.52
N TYR A 120 20.49 -14.27 4.17
CA TYR A 120 21.38 -15.35 3.74
C TYR A 120 21.60 -15.21 2.23
#